data_AF-A0A3E0VN91-F1
#
_entry.id   AF-A0A3E0VN91-F1
#
_cell.length_a   1.000
_cell.length_b   1.000
_cell.length_c   1.000
_cell.angle_alpha   90.00
_cell.angle_beta   90.00
_cell.angle_gamma   90.00
#
_symmetry.space_group_name_H-M   'P 1'
#
loop_
_entity.id
_entity.type
_entity.pdbx_description
1 polymer ?
#
loop_
_entity_poly.entity_id
_entity_poly.type
_entity_poly.pdbx_seq_one_letter_code
_entity_poly.pdbx_strand_id
1 'polypeptide(L)'
;MQWDLTQLALTALRDHAFALAGSGAIREHGFMNRPTQDVDLFTNDPDPESFESAVDGLVLEMEITGLSVENVRRAPRFAQLRITTTTGHSVDMDLAVDWRQQDPVALAVGPVLSVEDAVGNKVSALYSRAEARDYLDVDAIRLSGRFTDAQLLSAVAERDAGFDSPTFAGQLEQVIRIRPDRVERYGVSAEQLEAIGQRFVLWAAEIRS
;
A
#
# COMPACT_ATOMS: atom_id res chain seq x y z
N MET A 1 -2.96 -17.36 5.52
CA MET A 1 -2.71 -16.68 6.81
C MET A 1 -2.92 -15.17 6.72
N GLN A 2 -2.02 -14.40 6.09
CA GLN A 2 -2.22 -12.94 5.99
C GLN A 2 -3.54 -12.58 5.31
N TRP A 3 -3.87 -13.26 4.21
CA TRP A 3 -5.13 -13.08 3.48
C TRP A 3 -6.35 -13.37 4.37
N ASP A 4 -6.32 -14.43 5.18
CA ASP A 4 -7.39 -14.77 6.12
C ASP A 4 -7.55 -13.70 7.21
N LEU A 5 -6.43 -13.16 7.73
CA LEU A 5 -6.44 -12.06 8.69
C LEU A 5 -7.01 -10.78 8.06
N THR A 6 -6.68 -10.49 6.80
CA THR A 6 -7.25 -9.37 6.06
C THR A 6 -8.76 -9.53 5.91
N GLN A 7 -9.24 -10.71 5.51
CA GLN A 7 -10.67 -10.97 5.36
C GLN A 7 -11.42 -10.87 6.69
N LEU A 8 -10.86 -11.42 7.78
CA LEU A 8 -11.42 -11.30 9.12
C LEU A 8 -11.53 -9.82 9.53
N ALA A 9 -10.46 -9.06 9.35
CA ALA A 9 -10.44 -7.65 9.71
C ALA A 9 -11.43 -6.81 8.89
N LEU A 10 -11.50 -7.01 7.57
CA LEU A 10 -12.47 -6.35 6.72
C LEU A 10 -13.92 -6.72 7.09
N THR A 11 -14.16 -7.94 7.55
CA THR A 11 -15.48 -8.38 8.04
C THR A 11 -15.85 -7.69 9.35
N ALA A 12 -14.89 -7.55 10.27
CA ALA A 12 -15.07 -6.83 11.54
C ALA A 12 -15.32 -5.32 11.31
N LEU A 13 -14.68 -4.75 10.28
CA LEU A 13 -14.74 -3.33 9.93
C LEU A 13 -15.84 -2.97 8.91
N ARG A 14 -16.75 -3.90 8.58
CA ARG A 14 -17.71 -3.76 7.47
C ARG A 14 -18.58 -2.48 7.53
N ASP A 15 -18.84 -1.97 8.73
CA ASP A 15 -19.69 -0.81 8.98
C ASP A 15 -18.89 0.52 9.09
N HIS A 16 -17.57 0.47 8.87
CA HIS A 16 -16.64 1.61 9.07
C HIS A 16 -15.90 2.04 7.79
N ALA A 17 -16.40 1.63 6.62
CA ALA A 17 -15.89 2.03 5.29
C ALA A 17 -14.39 1.75 5.03
N PHE A 18 -13.79 0.81 5.76
CA PHE A 18 -12.43 0.36 5.52
C PHE A 18 -12.32 -0.48 4.26
N ALA A 19 -11.20 -0.32 3.55
CA ALA A 19 -10.84 -1.12 2.39
C ALA A 19 -9.35 -1.50 2.44
N LEU A 20 -9.01 -2.65 1.86
CA LEU A 20 -7.62 -3.05 1.67
C LEU A 20 -6.93 -2.04 0.74
N ALA A 21 -5.78 -1.54 1.19
CA ALA A 21 -4.94 -0.56 0.52
C ALA A 21 -3.51 -1.12 0.31
N GLY A 22 -2.56 -0.22 0.06
CA GLY A 22 -1.14 -0.53 0.02
C GLY A 22 -0.77 -1.62 -0.99
N SER A 23 0.26 -2.41 -0.70
CA SER A 23 0.71 -3.45 -1.64
C SER A 23 -0.28 -4.62 -1.72
N GLY A 24 -1.12 -4.79 -0.69
CA GLY A 24 -2.20 -5.77 -0.68
C GLY A 24 -3.20 -5.50 -1.80
N ALA A 25 -3.66 -4.25 -1.93
CA ALA A 25 -4.59 -3.86 -3.01
C ALA A 25 -4.00 -4.10 -4.41
N ILE A 26 -2.72 -3.74 -4.62
CA ILE A 26 -2.02 -3.96 -5.89
C ILE A 26 -1.91 -5.45 -6.22
N ARG A 27 -1.70 -6.31 -5.21
CA ARG A 27 -1.74 -7.77 -5.38
C ARG A 27 -3.13 -8.27 -5.76
N GLU A 28 -4.18 -7.86 -5.05
CA GLU A 28 -5.54 -8.33 -5.36
C GLU A 28 -6.03 -7.86 -6.74
N HIS A 29 -5.52 -6.73 -7.23
CA HIS A 29 -5.76 -6.27 -8.62
C HIS A 29 -4.89 -6.96 -9.68
N GLY A 30 -4.03 -7.91 -9.28
CA GLY A 30 -3.28 -8.78 -10.18
C GLY A 30 -1.99 -8.19 -10.77
N PHE A 31 -1.44 -7.12 -10.20
CA PHE A 31 -0.18 -6.53 -10.70
C PHE A 31 1.06 -7.28 -10.23
N MET A 32 0.95 -8.03 -9.13
CA MET A 32 2.08 -8.67 -8.47
C MET A 32 1.63 -9.90 -7.70
N ASN A 33 2.50 -10.88 -7.57
CA ASN A 33 2.24 -12.13 -6.82
C ASN A 33 3.15 -12.31 -5.61
N ARG A 34 4.02 -11.33 -5.30
CA ARG A 34 4.93 -11.44 -4.15
C ARG A 34 4.18 -11.27 -2.82
N PRO A 35 4.63 -11.92 -1.73
CA PRO A 35 4.09 -11.68 -0.40
C PRO A 35 4.16 -10.20 -0.01
N THR A 36 3.13 -9.72 0.68
CA THR A 36 3.13 -8.41 1.34
C THR A 36 3.54 -8.61 2.80
N GLN A 37 4.31 -7.68 3.35
CA GLN A 37 4.77 -7.80 4.74
C GLN A 37 3.67 -7.39 5.72
N ASP A 38 2.90 -6.36 5.32
CA ASP A 38 1.97 -5.66 6.18
C ASP A 38 0.56 -5.75 5.56
N VAL A 39 -0.47 -5.55 6.37
CA VAL A 39 -1.85 -5.35 5.90
C VAL A 39 -2.23 -3.88 6.08
N ASP A 40 -2.53 -3.19 4.99
CA ASP A 40 -2.98 -1.79 5.03
C ASP A 40 -4.50 -1.72 4.88
N LEU A 41 -5.24 -1.27 5.90
CA LEU A 41 -6.69 -1.09 5.85
C LEU A 41 -7.04 0.38 6.04
N PHE A 42 -7.48 1.06 4.98
CA PHE A 42 -7.75 2.50 5.03
C PHE A 42 -9.24 2.81 4.89
N THR A 43 -9.70 3.79 5.66
CA THR A 43 -11.05 4.36 5.58
C THR A 43 -10.97 5.80 5.09
N ASN A 44 -12.05 6.29 4.47
CA ASN A 44 -12.20 7.71 4.11
C ASN A 44 -13.12 8.47 5.08
N ASP A 45 -13.55 7.84 6.18
CA ASP A 45 -14.23 8.52 7.28
C ASP A 45 -13.22 9.37 8.09
N PRO A 46 -13.34 10.72 8.07
CA PRO A 46 -12.37 11.59 8.73
C PRO A 46 -12.57 11.72 10.25
N ASP A 47 -13.65 11.16 10.80
CA ASP A 47 -14.00 11.29 12.22
C ASP A 47 -13.06 10.45 13.11
N PRO A 48 -12.25 11.08 13.99
CA PRO A 48 -11.37 10.36 14.90
C PRO A 48 -12.10 9.43 15.88
N GLU A 49 -13.30 9.80 16.34
CA GLU A 49 -14.04 8.98 17.31
C GLU A 49 -14.58 7.71 16.63
N SER A 50 -15.14 7.84 15.43
CA SER A 50 -15.50 6.71 14.55
C SER A 50 -14.30 5.80 14.29
N PHE A 51 -13.14 6.38 13.96
CA PHE A 51 -11.91 5.63 13.73
C PHE A 51 -11.46 4.86 14.97
N GLU A 52 -11.37 5.51 16.13
CA GLU A 52 -10.99 4.85 17.38
C GLU A 52 -11.95 3.71 17.74
N SER A 53 -13.27 3.94 17.62
CA SER A 53 -14.27 2.90 17.87
C SER A 53 -14.16 1.72 16.91
N ALA A 54 -13.85 1.95 15.63
CA ALA A 54 -13.66 0.90 14.65
C ALA A 54 -12.44 0.02 14.99
N VAL A 55 -11.34 0.66 15.39
CA VAL A 55 -10.11 -0.04 15.73
C VAL A 55 -10.26 -0.83 17.03
N ASP A 56 -10.96 -0.29 18.04
CA ASP A 56 -11.23 -1.02 19.28
C ASP A 56 -12.16 -2.22 19.06
N GLY A 57 -13.18 -2.06 18.20
CA GLY A 57 -14.03 -3.17 17.77
C GLY A 57 -13.25 -4.27 17.04
N LEU A 58 -12.31 -3.88 16.17
CA LEU A 58 -11.42 -4.82 15.48
C LEU A 58 -10.53 -5.61 16.46
N VAL A 59 -9.90 -4.92 17.43
CA VAL A 59 -9.06 -5.57 18.44
C VAL A 59 -9.87 -6.62 19.19
N LEU A 60 -11.06 -6.25 19.67
CA LEU A 60 -11.94 -7.16 20.40
C LEU A 60 -12.32 -8.38 19.56
N GLU A 61 -12.70 -8.19 18.30
CA GLU A 61 -13.07 -9.30 17.41
C GLU A 61 -11.89 -10.25 17.18
N MET A 62 -10.70 -9.70 16.93
CA MET A 62 -9.49 -10.51 16.77
C MET A 62 -9.17 -11.32 18.03
N GLU A 63 -9.27 -10.71 19.22
CA GLU A 63 -9.06 -11.40 20.49
C GLU A 63 -10.09 -12.51 20.74
N ILE A 64 -11.37 -12.28 20.40
CA ILE A 64 -12.44 -13.29 20.49
C ILE A 64 -12.15 -14.49 19.58
N THR A 65 -11.56 -14.26 18.40
CA THR A 65 -11.11 -15.34 17.51
C THR A 65 -9.84 -16.08 17.98
N GLY A 66 -9.29 -15.71 19.14
CA GLY A 66 -8.14 -16.36 19.76
C GLY A 66 -6.79 -15.83 19.27
N LEU A 67 -6.77 -14.67 18.60
CA LEU A 67 -5.54 -13.99 18.18
C LEU A 67 -5.06 -13.06 19.30
N SER A 68 -3.74 -12.86 19.41
CA SER A 68 -3.18 -11.85 20.30
C SER A 68 -2.96 -10.56 19.51
N VAL A 69 -3.35 -9.42 20.09
CA VAL A 69 -3.22 -8.11 19.45
C VAL A 69 -2.35 -7.19 20.32
N GLU A 70 -1.26 -6.69 19.75
CA GLU A 70 -0.43 -5.64 20.36
C GLU A 70 -0.70 -4.30 19.67
N ASN A 71 -0.99 -3.27 20.45
CA ASN A 71 -1.12 -1.89 19.97
C ASN A 71 0.27 -1.25 19.85
N VAL A 72 0.92 -1.43 18.70
CA VAL A 72 2.27 -0.90 18.45
C VAL A 72 2.27 0.63 18.41
N ARG A 73 1.26 1.23 17.76
CA ARG A 73 1.09 2.68 17.69
C ARG A 73 -0.39 3.06 17.60
N ARG A 74 -0.75 4.17 18.23
CA ARG A 74 -2.10 4.78 18.21
C ARG A 74 -1.99 6.29 18.03
N ALA A 75 -2.85 6.85 17.20
CA ALA A 75 -3.07 8.28 16.99
C ALA A 75 -4.49 8.50 16.43
N PRO A 76 -5.05 9.73 16.47
CA PRO A 76 -6.46 9.99 16.14
C PRO A 76 -6.97 9.52 14.75
N ARG A 77 -6.08 9.20 13.82
CA ARG A 77 -6.41 8.74 12.46
C ARG A 77 -5.46 7.65 11.95
N PHE A 78 -4.74 7.03 12.86
CA PHE A 78 -3.75 6.02 12.54
C PHE A 78 -3.59 5.04 13.69
N ALA A 79 -3.58 3.75 13.36
CA ALA A 79 -3.22 2.70 14.29
C ALA A 79 -2.31 1.70 13.60
N GLN A 80 -1.30 1.23 14.32
CA GLN A 80 -0.52 0.06 13.92
C GLN A 80 -0.74 -1.02 14.96
N LEU A 81 -1.26 -2.14 14.51
CA LEU A 81 -1.49 -3.35 15.30
C LEU A 81 -0.48 -4.41 14.90
N ARG A 82 -0.02 -5.21 15.86
CA ARG A 82 0.67 -6.47 15.58
C ARG A 82 -0.20 -7.62 16.01
N ILE A 83 -0.64 -8.41 15.04
CA ILE A 83 -1.54 -9.54 15.25
C ILE A 83 -0.72 -10.82 15.27
N THR A 84 -0.77 -11.55 16.38
CA THR A 84 -0.06 -12.83 16.54
C THR A 84 -1.06 -13.97 16.57
N THR A 85 -0.91 -14.88 15.62
CA THR A 85 -1.71 -16.11 15.51
C THR A 85 -1.41 -17.09 16.64
N THR A 86 -2.32 -18.04 16.87
CA THR A 86 -2.13 -19.14 17.83
C THR A 86 -0.90 -20.01 17.54
N THR A 87 -0.45 -20.02 16.28
CA THR A 87 0.78 -20.68 15.83
C THR A 87 2.06 -19.85 16.05
N GLY A 88 1.97 -18.64 16.60
CA GLY A 88 3.11 -17.76 16.89
C GLY A 88 3.60 -16.91 15.72
N HIS A 89 2.92 -16.95 14.56
CA HIS A 89 3.22 -16.04 13.45
C HIS A 89 2.58 -14.68 13.67
N SER A 90 3.33 -13.61 13.42
CA SER A 90 2.86 -12.22 13.56
C SER A 90 2.72 -11.51 12.21
N VAL A 91 1.72 -10.65 12.09
CA VAL A 91 1.48 -9.76 10.95
C VAL A 91 1.19 -8.36 11.47
N ASP A 92 1.88 -7.37 10.93
CA ASP A 92 1.61 -5.97 11.23
C ASP A 92 0.45 -5.46 10.35
N MET A 93 -0.47 -4.72 10.95
CA MET A 93 -1.66 -4.16 10.31
C MET A 93 -1.74 -2.66 10.58
N ASP A 94 -1.65 -1.89 9.51
CA ASP A 94 -1.76 -0.44 9.53
C ASP A 94 -3.20 -0.06 9.18
N LEU A 95 -3.85 0.66 10.08
CA LEU A 95 -5.14 1.29 9.88
C LEU A 95 -4.94 2.79 9.80
N ALA A 96 -5.55 3.43 8.79
CA ALA A 96 -5.43 4.87 8.63
C ALA A 96 -6.68 5.48 8.01
N VAL A 97 -6.90 6.76 8.29
CA VAL A 97 -7.78 7.59 7.47
C VAL A 97 -6.97 8.10 6.27
N ASP A 98 -7.45 7.82 5.07
CA ASP A 98 -6.85 8.30 3.83
C ASP A 98 -7.92 8.70 2.80
N TRP A 99 -7.56 9.59 1.90
CA TRP A 99 -8.43 10.01 0.83
C TRP A 99 -8.51 8.95 -0.27
N ARG A 100 -9.68 8.76 -0.86
CA ARG A 100 -9.91 7.97 -2.08
C ARG A 100 -10.97 8.64 -2.94
N GLN A 101 -10.85 8.52 -4.26
CA GLN A 101 -11.78 9.12 -5.21
C GLN A 101 -13.00 8.24 -5.49
N GLN A 102 -12.78 6.92 -5.55
CA GLN A 102 -13.79 5.95 -5.94
C GLN A 102 -14.21 5.10 -4.75
N ASP A 103 -15.40 4.49 -4.88
CA ASP A 103 -15.83 3.46 -3.94
C ASP A 103 -14.93 2.22 -4.04
N PRO A 104 -14.68 1.52 -2.93
CA PRO A 104 -13.96 0.25 -2.96
C PRO A 104 -14.63 -0.80 -3.85
N VAL A 105 -13.80 -1.61 -4.52
CA VAL A 105 -14.25 -2.75 -5.31
C VAL A 105 -14.34 -3.97 -4.40
N ALA A 106 -15.46 -4.69 -4.46
CA ALA A 106 -15.61 -5.96 -3.76
C ALA A 106 -14.83 -7.07 -4.49
N LEU A 107 -13.72 -7.52 -3.88
CA LEU A 107 -12.94 -8.67 -4.35
C LEU A 107 -13.07 -9.83 -3.36
N ALA A 108 -12.45 -10.97 -3.65
CA ALA A 108 -12.57 -12.18 -2.84
C ALA A 108 -12.15 -11.97 -1.37
N VAL A 109 -11.17 -11.10 -1.12
CA VAL A 109 -10.70 -10.77 0.24
C VAL A 109 -11.64 -9.84 1.01
N GLY A 110 -12.56 -9.16 0.32
CA GLY A 110 -13.39 -8.08 0.86
C GLY A 110 -13.28 -6.79 0.04
N PRO A 111 -13.69 -5.63 0.58
CA PRO A 111 -13.52 -4.34 -0.08
C PRO A 111 -12.03 -4.00 -0.24
N VAL A 112 -11.64 -3.66 -1.47
CA VAL A 112 -10.29 -3.24 -1.86
C VAL A 112 -10.40 -1.87 -2.52
N LEU A 113 -9.43 -0.98 -2.30
CA LEU A 113 -9.40 0.29 -3.03
C LEU A 113 -9.57 0.06 -4.54
N SER A 114 -10.22 0.99 -5.24
CA SER A 114 -10.28 0.96 -6.70
C SER A 114 -8.87 0.83 -7.29
N VAL A 115 -8.76 0.30 -8.51
CA VAL A 115 -7.43 0.12 -9.09
C VAL A 115 -6.75 1.47 -9.33
N GLU A 116 -7.52 2.48 -9.72
CA GLU A 116 -7.08 3.86 -9.88
C GLU A 116 -6.58 4.44 -8.56
N ASP A 117 -7.30 4.21 -7.46
CA ASP A 117 -6.88 4.73 -6.16
C ASP A 117 -5.67 4.01 -5.60
N ALA A 118 -5.61 2.68 -5.73
CA ALA A 118 -4.48 1.88 -5.29
C ALA A 118 -3.21 2.26 -6.05
N VAL A 119 -3.30 2.43 -7.38
CA VAL A 119 -2.18 2.87 -8.23
C VAL A 119 -1.73 4.26 -7.84
N GLY A 120 -2.66 5.23 -7.72
CA GLY A 120 -2.35 6.59 -7.28
C GLY A 120 -1.59 6.61 -5.94
N ASN A 121 -2.05 5.83 -4.96
CA ASN A 121 -1.38 5.73 -3.66
C ASN A 121 0.06 5.20 -3.77
N LYS A 122 0.34 4.29 -4.71
CA LYS A 122 1.72 3.79 -4.94
C LYS A 122 2.63 4.81 -5.59
N VAL A 123 2.13 5.52 -6.59
CA VAL A 123 2.95 6.55 -7.25
C VAL A 123 3.17 7.73 -6.29
N SER A 124 2.17 8.11 -5.49
CA SER A 124 2.32 9.12 -4.41
C SER A 124 3.31 8.68 -3.33
N ALA A 125 3.32 7.40 -2.93
CA ALA A 125 4.33 6.87 -2.01
C ALA A 125 5.75 6.96 -2.59
N LEU A 126 5.92 6.62 -3.87
CA LEU A 126 7.21 6.76 -4.55
C LEU A 126 7.66 8.23 -4.62
N TYR A 127 6.75 9.16 -4.91
CA TYR A 127 7.05 10.59 -4.94
C TYR A 127 7.47 11.14 -3.57
N SER A 128 6.81 10.72 -2.49
CA SER A 128 6.99 11.30 -1.16
C SER A 128 8.19 10.73 -0.39
N ARG A 129 8.37 9.40 -0.41
CA ARG A 129 9.40 8.73 0.44
C ARG A 129 10.43 7.94 -0.34
N ALA A 130 10.11 7.48 -1.55
CA ALA A 130 11.01 6.71 -2.41
C ALA A 130 11.67 5.50 -1.72
N GLU A 131 10.90 4.70 -0.98
CA GLU A 131 11.42 3.48 -0.35
C GLU A 131 11.60 2.36 -1.38
N ALA A 132 12.50 1.41 -1.11
CA ALA A 132 12.81 0.30 -2.01
C ALA A 132 11.55 -0.45 -2.50
N ARG A 133 10.54 -0.64 -1.64
CA ARG A 133 9.28 -1.31 -1.99
C ARG A 133 8.40 -0.52 -2.96
N ASP A 134 8.48 0.81 -2.92
CA ASP A 134 7.65 1.67 -3.76
C ASP A 134 8.12 1.59 -5.22
N TYR A 135 9.43 1.47 -5.46
CA TYR A 135 9.96 1.18 -6.80
C TYR A 135 9.47 -0.15 -7.34
N LEU A 136 9.48 -1.21 -6.52
CA LEU A 136 9.01 -2.52 -6.96
C LEU A 136 7.52 -2.51 -7.33
N ASP A 137 6.71 -1.82 -6.53
CA ASP A 137 5.26 -1.71 -6.78
C ASP A 137 4.98 -0.90 -8.04
N VAL A 138 5.61 0.27 -8.21
CA VAL A 138 5.42 1.14 -9.38
C VAL A 138 5.99 0.50 -10.66
N ASP A 139 7.13 -0.20 -10.58
CA ASP A 139 7.67 -0.94 -11.71
C ASP A 139 6.72 -2.06 -12.17
N ALA A 140 6.15 -2.82 -11.23
CA ALA A 140 5.15 -3.84 -11.54
C ALA A 140 3.89 -3.24 -12.18
N ILE A 141 3.41 -2.09 -11.66
CA ILE A 141 2.27 -1.36 -12.24
C ILE A 141 2.60 -0.93 -13.69
N ARG A 142 3.77 -0.33 -13.93
CA ARG A 142 4.19 0.09 -15.27
C ARG A 142 4.34 -1.09 -16.24
N LEU A 143 5.01 -2.15 -15.82
CA LEU A 143 5.23 -3.35 -16.65
C LEU A 143 3.93 -4.07 -17.03
N SER A 144 2.85 -3.88 -16.26
CA SER A 144 1.54 -4.44 -16.62
C SER A 144 0.96 -3.87 -17.93
N GLY A 145 1.42 -2.68 -18.35
CA GLY A 145 0.89 -1.97 -19.52
C GLY A 145 -0.56 -1.48 -19.38
N ARG A 146 -1.19 -1.63 -18.20
CA ARG A 146 -2.57 -1.20 -17.95
C ARG A 146 -2.72 0.31 -17.75
N PHE A 147 -1.62 0.98 -17.41
CA PHE A 147 -1.55 2.42 -17.20
C PHE A 147 -0.42 3.00 -18.05
N THR A 148 -0.72 4.07 -18.77
CA THR A 148 0.29 4.89 -19.42
C THR A 148 1.00 5.77 -18.39
N ASP A 149 2.23 6.20 -18.71
CA ASP A 149 2.98 7.10 -17.82
C ASP A 149 2.23 8.40 -17.57
N ALA A 150 1.52 8.93 -18.57
CA ALA A 150 0.67 10.10 -18.40
C ALA A 150 -0.44 9.87 -17.36
N GLN A 151 -1.10 8.71 -17.39
CA GLN A 151 -2.11 8.35 -16.39
C GLN A 151 -1.51 8.21 -14.99
N LEU A 152 -0.29 7.67 -14.86
CA LEU A 152 0.39 7.56 -13.58
C LEU A 152 0.74 8.93 -12.99
N LEU A 153 1.19 9.87 -13.83
CA LEU A 153 1.46 11.25 -13.41
C LEU A 153 0.17 11.98 -13.01
N SER A 154 -0.90 11.84 -13.80
CA SER A 154 -2.21 12.41 -13.48
C SER A 154 -2.76 11.88 -12.15
N ALA A 155 -2.62 10.57 -11.89
CA ALA A 155 -3.12 9.96 -10.66
C ALA A 155 -2.48 10.53 -9.37
N VAL A 156 -1.23 11.01 -9.43
CA VAL A 156 -0.59 11.71 -8.31
C VAL A 156 -1.00 13.18 -8.27
N ALA A 157 -1.03 13.86 -9.41
CA ALA A 157 -1.39 15.27 -9.49
C ALA A 157 -2.82 15.54 -8.98
N GLU A 158 -3.74 14.60 -9.16
CA GLU A 158 -5.11 14.69 -8.62
C GLU A 158 -5.17 14.57 -7.09
N ARG A 159 -4.18 13.91 -6.46
CA ARG A 159 -4.09 13.69 -5.01
C ARG A 159 -3.30 14.77 -4.29
N ASP A 160 -2.28 15.29 -4.94
CA ASP A 160 -1.34 16.24 -4.35
C ASP A 160 -1.21 17.48 -5.24
N ALA A 161 -1.85 18.57 -4.80
CA ALA A 161 -1.77 19.86 -5.47
C ALA A 161 -0.33 20.43 -5.51
N GLY A 162 0.58 19.91 -4.68
CA GLY A 162 2.01 20.22 -4.69
C GLY A 162 2.85 19.28 -5.57
N PHE A 163 2.23 18.41 -6.37
CA PHE A 163 2.94 17.52 -7.27
C PHE A 163 3.73 18.32 -8.33
N ASP A 164 5.02 18.00 -8.44
CA ASP A 164 5.93 18.62 -9.39
C ASP A 164 6.67 17.53 -10.19
N SER A 165 6.47 17.53 -11.51
CA SER A 165 7.03 16.49 -12.39
C SER A 165 8.57 16.44 -12.40
N PRO A 166 9.31 17.58 -12.45
CA PRO A 166 10.75 17.60 -12.26
C PRO A 166 11.22 16.98 -10.93
N THR A 167 10.53 17.29 -9.83
CA THR A 167 10.82 16.70 -8.52
C THR A 167 10.57 15.19 -8.53
N PHE A 168 9.46 14.74 -9.13
CA PHE A 168 9.17 13.31 -9.26
C PHE A 168 10.21 12.58 -10.10
N ALA A 169 10.66 13.15 -11.22
CA ALA A 169 11.78 12.60 -11.99
C ALA A 169 13.06 12.45 -11.14
N GLY A 170 13.34 13.43 -10.27
CA GLY A 170 14.44 13.34 -9.30
C GLY A 170 14.27 12.22 -8.27
N GLN A 171 13.02 11.93 -7.87
CA GLN A 171 12.71 10.78 -7.01
C GLN A 171 12.93 9.46 -7.75
N LEU A 172 12.47 9.32 -9.00
CA LEU A 172 12.68 8.11 -9.79
C LEU A 172 14.17 7.74 -9.91
N GLU A 173 15.05 8.74 -10.05
CA GLU A 173 16.50 8.52 -10.11
C GLU A 173 17.11 8.02 -8.79
N GLN A 174 16.45 8.22 -7.64
CA GLN A 174 16.98 7.71 -6.37
C GLN A 174 17.01 6.17 -6.32
N VAL A 175 16.36 5.49 -7.26
CA VAL A 175 16.40 4.02 -7.41
C VAL A 175 17.84 3.49 -7.45
N ILE A 176 18.78 4.24 -8.05
CA ILE A 176 20.18 3.83 -8.20
C ILE A 176 20.91 3.74 -6.85
N ARG A 177 20.34 4.35 -5.80
CA ARG A 177 20.89 4.33 -4.43
C ARG A 177 20.33 3.16 -3.62
N ILE A 178 19.32 2.45 -4.12
CA ILE A 178 18.78 1.28 -3.44
C ILE A 178 19.79 0.14 -3.52
N ARG A 179 20.14 -0.40 -2.36
CA ARG A 179 21.06 -1.53 -2.25
C ARG A 179 20.32 -2.87 -2.42
N PRO A 180 20.95 -3.92 -2.99
CA PRO A 180 20.34 -5.24 -3.16
C PRO A 180 19.75 -5.83 -1.86
N ASP A 181 20.44 -5.67 -0.72
CA ASP A 181 19.98 -6.17 0.58
C ASP A 181 18.60 -5.60 1.01
N ARG A 182 18.20 -4.44 0.48
CA ARG A 182 16.90 -3.81 0.78
C ARG A 182 15.74 -4.46 0.03
N VAL A 183 16.02 -5.19 -1.05
CA VAL A 183 15.03 -5.83 -1.91
C VAL A 183 15.07 -7.37 -1.90
N GLU A 184 16.13 -7.97 -1.36
CA GLU A 184 16.28 -9.43 -1.21
C GLU A 184 15.08 -10.06 -0.49
N ARG A 185 14.58 -9.41 0.58
CA ARG A 185 13.39 -9.85 1.32
C ARG A 185 12.09 -9.91 0.47
N TYR A 186 12.08 -9.27 -0.70
CA TYR A 186 10.98 -9.29 -1.65
C TYR A 186 11.23 -10.29 -2.80
N GLY A 187 12.30 -11.08 -2.74
CA GLY A 187 12.67 -12.05 -3.77
C GLY A 187 13.28 -11.42 -5.03
N VAL A 188 13.77 -10.18 -4.93
CA VAL A 188 14.38 -9.45 -6.05
C VAL A 188 15.89 -9.58 -5.97
N SER A 189 16.50 -10.08 -7.05
CA SER A 189 17.95 -10.19 -7.20
C SER A 189 18.61 -8.84 -7.56
N ALA A 190 19.92 -8.75 -7.39
CA ALA A 190 20.69 -7.56 -7.77
C ALA A 190 20.56 -7.22 -9.26
N GLU A 191 20.55 -8.23 -10.14
CA GLU A 191 20.37 -8.05 -11.58
C GLU A 191 18.97 -7.50 -11.92
N GLN A 192 17.93 -8.02 -11.27
CA GLN A 192 16.57 -7.49 -11.42
C GLN A 192 16.48 -6.04 -10.93
N LEU A 193 17.12 -5.72 -9.79
CA LEU A 193 17.15 -4.36 -9.27
C LEU A 193 17.87 -3.40 -10.23
N GLU A 194 18.96 -3.82 -10.85
CA GLU A 194 19.66 -3.01 -11.87
C GLU A 194 18.75 -2.74 -13.07
N ALA A 195 18.05 -3.75 -13.58
CA ALA A 195 17.11 -3.59 -14.68
C ALA A 195 15.93 -2.67 -14.31
N ILE A 196 15.40 -2.76 -13.08
CA ILE A 196 14.40 -1.84 -12.53
C ILE A 196 14.97 -0.41 -12.53
N GLY A 197 16.20 -0.24 -12.04
CA GLY A 197 16.87 1.06 -11.99
C GLY A 197 17.01 1.71 -13.37
N GLN A 198 17.40 0.94 -14.38
CA GLN A 198 17.50 1.43 -15.76
C GLN A 198 16.15 1.93 -16.31
N ARG A 199 15.05 1.21 -16.05
CA ARG A 199 13.70 1.63 -16.49
C ARG A 199 13.23 2.91 -15.81
N PHE A 200 13.55 3.10 -14.54
CA PHE A 200 13.21 4.33 -13.81
C PHE A 200 14.05 5.52 -14.25
N VAL A 201 15.35 5.34 -14.50
CA VAL A 201 16.22 6.40 -15.05
C VAL A 201 15.75 6.82 -16.44
N LEU A 202 15.34 5.87 -17.28
CA LEU A 202 14.77 6.18 -18.58
C LEU A 202 13.47 6.99 -18.44
N TRP A 203 12.56 6.56 -17.57
CA TRP A 203 11.31 7.28 -17.32
C TRP A 203 11.54 8.69 -16.77
N ALA A 204 12.53 8.87 -15.88
CA ALA A 204 12.93 10.17 -15.37
C ALA A 204 13.47 11.11 -16.47
N ALA A 205 14.14 10.57 -17.49
CA ALA A 205 14.59 11.34 -18.64
C ALA A 205 13.42 11.77 -19.53
N GLU A 206 12.45 10.88 -19.76
CA GLU A 206 11.23 11.15 -20.54
C GLU A 206 10.34 12.21 -19.88
N ILE A 207 10.24 12.23 -18.55
CA ILE A 207 9.49 13.27 -17.82
C ILE A 207 10.12 14.67 -18.02
N ARG A 208 11.43 14.74 -18.26
CA ARG A 208 12.17 16.02 -18.38
C ARG A 208 12.31 16.53 -19.81
N SER A 209 11.97 15.71 -20.81
CA SER A 209 12.03 16.09 -22.23
C SER A 209 10.82 16.91 -22.65
#